data_AF-A0A1H9QM34-F1
#
_entry.id   AF-A0A1H9QM34-F1
#
_cell.length_a   1.000
_cell.length_b   1.000
_cell.length_c   1.000
_cell.angle_alpha   90.00
_cell.angle_beta   90.00
_cell.angle_gamma   90.00
#
_symmetry.space_group_name_H-M   'P 1'
#
loop_
_entity.id
_entity.type
_entity.pdbx_description
1 polymer ?
#
loop_
_entity_poly.entity_id
_entity_poly.type
_entity_poly.pdbx_seq_one_letter_code
_entity_poly.pdbx_strand_id
1 'polypeptide(L)' 'MKDREMTLIDWQKQYGTEEGCVQALIERRWPEGFRCPCCGHDGGYSIKTRGY' A
#
# COMPACT_ATOMS: atom_id res chain seq x y z
N MET A 1 -8.88 7.50 -11.88
CA MET A 1 -8.86 6.31 -11.01
C MET A 1 -10.31 5.96 -10.73
N LYS A 2 -10.82 4.85 -11.25
CA LYS A 2 -12.22 4.45 -11.07
C LYS A 2 -12.29 3.78 -9.70
N ASP A 3 -12.83 4.48 -8.72
CA ASP A 3 -13.06 3.90 -7.39
C ASP A 3 -14.04 2.73 -7.59
N ARG A 4 -13.55 1.51 -7.38
CA ARG A 4 -14.37 0.31 -7.52
C ARG A 4 -15.41 0.41 -6.42
N GLU A 5 -16.68 0.44 -6.81
CA GLU A 5 -17.80 0.34 -5.88
C GLU A 5 -17.65 -0.96 -5.10
N MET A 6 -17.16 -0.85 -3.87
CA MET A 6 -16.93 -1.96 -2.94
C MET A 6 -17.76 -1.68 -1.69
N THR A 7 -18.41 -2.70 -1.16
CA THR A 7 -19.18 -2.58 0.08
C THR A 7 -18.25 -2.39 1.27
N LEU A 8 -18.72 -1.76 2.34
CA LEU A 8 -17.94 -1.54 3.57
C LEU A 8 -17.40 -2.86 4.15
N ILE A 9 -18.15 -3.96 4.02
CA ILE A 9 -17.72 -5.29 4.47
C ILE A 9 -16.56 -5.82 3.61
N ASP A 10 -16.62 -5.62 2.30
CA ASP A 10 -15.53 -6.02 1.40
C ASP A 10 -14.26 -5.20 1.66
N TRP A 11 -14.45 -3.90 1.90
CA TRP A 11 -13.39 -2.98 2.30
C TRP A 11 -12.74 -3.38 3.62
N GLN A 12 -13.53 -3.73 4.65
CA GLN A 12 -12.99 -4.23 5.92
C GLN A 12 -12.29 -5.58 5.77
N LYS A 13 -12.75 -6.46 4.88
CA LYS A 13 -12.04 -7.72 4.60
C LYS A 13 -10.69 -7.50 3.93
N GLN A 14 -10.59 -6.52 3.04
CA GLN A 14 -9.40 -6.27 2.22
C GLN A 14 -8.39 -5.32 2.90
N TYR A 15 -8.87 -4.35 3.67
CA TYR A 15 -8.06 -3.31 4.31
C TYR A 15 -8.26 -3.19 5.83
N GLY A 16 -9.10 -4.03 6.44
CA GLY A 16 -9.34 -3.98 7.88
C GLY A 16 -8.22 -4.57 8.74
N THR A 17 -7.21 -5.17 8.11
CA THR A 17 -5.96 -5.54 8.78
C THR A 17 -4.85 -4.57 8.39
N GLU A 18 -3.93 -4.31 9.33
CA GLU A 18 -2.78 -3.42 9.12
C GLU A 18 -1.94 -3.90 7.91
N GLU A 19 -1.73 -5.21 7.80
CA GLU A 19 -1.03 -5.86 6.69
C GLU A 19 -1.71 -5.62 5.33
N GLY A 20 -3.03 -5.81 5.26
CA GLY A 20 -3.81 -5.60 4.02
C GLY A 20 -3.83 -4.14 3.59
N CYS A 21 -3.96 -3.23 4.55
CA CYS A 21 -3.87 -1.79 4.31
C CYS A 21 -2.49 -1.39 3.77
N VAL A 22 -1.41 -1.87 4.40
CA VAL A 22 -0.03 -1.57 3.96
C VAL A 22 0.25 -2.09 2.57
N GLN A 23 -0.11 -3.34 2.26
CA GLN A 23 0.09 -3.91 0.93
C GLN A 23 -0.65 -3.09 -0.14
N ALA A 24 -1.92 -2.76 0.11
CA ALA A 24 -2.71 -1.95 -0.80
C ALA A 24 -2.14 -0.55 -1.02
N LEU A 25 -1.64 0.09 0.04
CA LEU A 25 -0.98 1.39 -0.05
C LEU A 25 0.32 1.30 -0.87
N ILE A 26 1.11 0.25 -0.68
CA ILE A 26 2.34 0.02 -1.46
C ILE A 26 1.99 -0.18 -2.93
N GLU A 27 1.04 -1.05 -3.26
CA GLU A 27 0.60 -1.29 -4.64
C GLU A 27 0.04 -0.03 -5.31
N ARG A 28 -0.77 0.77 -4.59
CA ARG A 28 -1.28 2.05 -5.11
C ARG A 28 -0.18 3.09 -5.30
N ARG A 29 0.76 3.16 -4.37
CA ARG A 29 1.82 4.18 -4.36
C ARG A 29 2.93 3.85 -5.35
N TRP A 30 3.17 2.57 -5.59
CA TRP A 30 4.25 2.03 -6.42
C TRP A 30 3.77 0.84 -7.26
N PRO A 31 2.93 1.07 -8.28
CA PRO A 31 2.39 -0.01 -9.13
C PRO A 31 3.45 -0.74 -9.95
N GLU A 32 4.58 -0.09 -10.23
CA GLU A 32 5.69 -0.64 -11.02
C GLU A 32 6.89 -1.05 -10.14
N GLY A 33 6.70 -1.09 -8.81
CA GLY A 33 7.74 -1.33 -7.83
C GLY A 33 8.18 -0.07 -7.10
N PHE A 34 8.72 -0.25 -5.88
CA PHE A 34 9.16 0.86 -5.05
C PHE A 34 10.17 1.70 -5.81
N ARG A 35 9.96 3.02 -5.83
CA ARG A 35 10.94 3.97 -6.33
C ARG A 35 10.96 5.18 -5.41
N CYS A 36 12.14 5.49 -4.88
CA CYS A 36 12.31 6.64 -4.03
C CYS A 36 12.09 7.93 -4.85
N PRO A 37 11.16 8.82 -4.47
CA PRO A 37 10.94 10.06 -5.21
C PRO A 37 12.10 11.07 -5.06
N CYS A 38 12.97 10.88 -4.06
CA CYS A 38 14.10 11.79 -3.80
C CYS A 38 15.36 11.40 -4.59
N CYS A 39 15.65 10.10 -4.74
CA CYS A 39 16.87 9.61 -5.39
C CYS A 39 16.64 8.66 -6.58
N GLY A 40 15.41 8.21 -6.84
CA GLY A 40 15.08 7.36 -8.00
C GLY A 40 15.46 5.89 -7.87
N HIS A 41 16.05 5.46 -6.76
CA HIS A 41 16.43 4.06 -6.52
C HIS A 41 15.23 3.19 -6.14
N ASP A 42 15.30 1.91 -6.52
CA ASP A 42 14.33 0.86 -6.16
C ASP A 42 14.67 0.08 -4.87
N GLY A 43 15.81 0.38 -4.25
CA GLY A 43 16.25 -0.23 -3.00
C GLY A 43 15.52 0.33 -1.77
N GLY A 44 14.28 -0.09 -1.55
CA GLY A 44 13.50 0.19 -0.34
C GLY A 44 13.42 -1.02 0.59
N TYR A 45 13.33 -0.79 1.90
CA TYR A 45 13.04 -1.83 2.89
C TYR A 45 11.94 -1.39 3.85
N SER A 46 11.15 -2.35 4.35
CA SER A 46 10.11 -2.09 5.34
C SER A 46 10.72 -1.89 6.72
N ILE A 47 10.38 -0.76 7.37
CA ILE A 47 10.86 -0.44 8.71
C ILE A 47 9.84 -0.96 9.72
N LYS A 48 10.15 -2.06 10.42
CA LYS A 48 9.22 -2.68 11.39
C LYS A 48 8.92 -1.83 12.62
N THR A 49 9.73 -0.82 12.91
CA THR A 49 9.61 0.03 14.10
C THR A 49 8.78 1.29 13.89
N ARG A 50 8.48 1.64 12.63
CA ARG A 50 7.53 2.68 12.26
C ARG A 50 6.37 1.95 11.59
N GLY A 51 5.47 1.43 12.41
CA GLY A 51 4.21 0.87 11.94
C GLY A 51 3.54 1.87 10.99
N TYR A 52 2.83 1.34 10.00
CA TYR A 52 1.88 2.11 9.23
C TYR A 52 0.57 2.20 9.99
#